data_AF-A0A812QNY6-F1
#
_entry.id   AF-A0A812QNY6-F1
#
_cell.length_a   1.000
_cell.length_b   1.000
_cell.length_c   1.000
_cell.angle_alpha   90.00
_cell.angle_beta   90.00
_cell.angle_gamma   90.00
#
_symmetry.space_group_name_H-M   'P 1'
#
loop_
_entity.id
_entity.type
_entity.pdbx_description
1 polymer ?
#
loop_
_entity_poly.entity_id
_entity_poly.type
_entity_poly.pdbx_seq_one_letter_code
_entity_poly.pdbx_strand_id
1 'polypeptide(L)'
;MNSEGWSEPSPFSEPGFFGALKPREKPPRPTTPTLTALGKGKLRVSWAIPTSCPPVEATQVQLTDVGTGNKWLVDESGALVTSGRTTFAATRTEGFGEYSMASDGVANIDAKDMPLPATEY
;
A
#
# COMPACT_ATOMS: atom_id res chain seq x y z
N MET A 1 -16.04 -38.92 15.72
CA MET A 1 -15.49 -39.63 14.54
C MET A 1 -16.60 -39.68 13.52
N ASN A 2 -16.52 -38.90 12.45
CA ASN A 2 -17.54 -38.92 11.41
C ASN A 2 -17.38 -40.20 10.55
N SER A 3 -18.42 -40.57 9.81
CA SER A 3 -18.46 -41.78 8.98
C SER A 3 -17.44 -41.81 7.84
N GLU A 4 -16.67 -40.74 7.65
CA GLU A 4 -15.65 -40.58 6.62
C GLU A 4 -14.22 -40.80 7.14
N GLY A 5 -14.05 -41.16 8.41
CA GLY A 5 -12.74 -41.50 8.99
C GLY A 5 -11.83 -40.29 9.26
N TRP A 6 -12.34 -39.07 9.11
CA TRP A 6 -11.61 -37.86 9.47
C TRP A 6 -11.79 -37.57 10.97
N SER A 7 -10.71 -37.16 11.62
CA SER A 7 -10.78 -36.65 12.99
C SER A 7 -11.50 -35.30 13.01
N GLU A 8 -11.99 -34.91 14.18
CA GLU A 8 -12.42 -33.54 14.41
C GLU A 8 -11.30 -32.55 14.01
N PRO A 9 -11.62 -31.35 13.49
CA PRO A 9 -10.63 -30.33 13.22
C PRO A 9 -9.81 -30.04 14.46
N SER A 10 -8.48 -30.08 14.32
CA SER A 10 -7.59 -29.72 15.44
C SER A 10 -7.69 -28.22 15.74
N PRO A 11 -7.45 -27.81 16.99
CA PRO A 11 -7.28 -26.39 17.30
C PRO A 11 -6.11 -25.79 16.51
N PHE A 12 -6.13 -24.46 16.34
CA PHE A 12 -5.01 -23.73 15.75
C PHE A 12 -3.72 -23.97 16.55
N SER A 13 -2.61 -24.20 15.85
CA SER A 13 -1.29 -24.32 16.48
C SER A 13 -0.88 -22.98 17.12
N GLU A 14 -0.16 -23.05 18.23
CA GLU A 14 0.53 -21.88 18.77
C GLU A 14 1.60 -21.36 17.78
N PRO A 15 1.96 -20.06 17.83
CA PRO A 15 2.99 -19.50 16.97
C PRO A 15 4.33 -20.24 17.14
N GLY A 16 4.78 -20.92 16.07
CA GLY A 16 6.11 -21.52 16.02
C GLY A 16 7.20 -20.46 15.88
N PHE A 17 8.29 -20.60 16.62
CA PHE A 17 9.49 -19.77 16.53
C PHE A 17 10.74 -20.65 16.55
N PHE A 18 11.78 -20.26 15.81
CA PHE A 18 13.12 -20.80 15.99
C PHE A 18 13.84 -19.95 17.03
N GLY A 19 14.32 -20.55 18.13
CA GLY A 19 15.08 -19.84 19.17
C GLY A 19 14.24 -19.48 20.38
N ALA A 20 14.23 -18.22 20.82
CA ALA A 20 13.37 -17.70 21.90
C ALA A 20 12.17 -16.95 21.30
N LEU A 21 10.97 -17.07 21.90
CA LEU A 21 9.76 -16.42 21.41
C LEU A 21 9.96 -14.91 21.50
N LYS A 22 10.22 -14.28 20.36
CA LYS A 22 10.26 -12.82 20.28
C LYS A 22 8.82 -12.35 20.07
N PRO A 23 8.26 -11.55 20.99
CA PRO A 23 6.98 -10.90 20.72
C PRO A 23 7.13 -10.10 19.42
N ARG A 24 6.33 -10.44 18.42
CA ARG A 24 6.22 -9.64 17.20
C ARG A 24 5.44 -8.40 17.58
N GLU A 25 6.14 -7.30 17.83
CA GLU A 25 5.49 -6.01 17.94
C GLU A 25 4.69 -5.77 16.66
N LYS A 26 3.41 -5.46 16.83
CA LYS A 26 2.57 -5.07 15.70
C LYS A 26 3.20 -3.82 15.09
N PRO A 27 3.42 -3.77 13.76
CA PRO A 27 3.92 -2.57 13.14
C PRO A 27 3.05 -1.37 13.52
N PRO A 28 3.65 -0.21 13.83
CA PRO A 28 2.88 0.99 14.10
C PRO A 28 1.94 1.27 12.92
N ARG A 29 0.78 1.87 13.24
CA ARG A 29 -0.17 2.28 12.19
C ARG A 29 0.57 3.18 11.18
N PRO A 30 0.48 2.92 9.87
CA PRO A 30 1.07 3.78 8.86
C PRO A 30 0.56 5.22 8.99
N THR A 31 1.44 6.19 8.75
CA THR A 31 1.07 7.59 8.62
C THR A 31 0.16 7.77 7.40
N THR A 32 -0.91 8.55 7.56
CA THR A 32 -1.85 8.83 6.47
C THR A 32 -1.14 9.56 5.33
N PRO A 33 -1.32 9.15 4.07
CA PRO A 33 -0.79 9.88 2.92
C PRO A 33 -1.46 11.26 2.81
N THR A 34 -0.72 12.23 2.29
CA THR A 34 -1.24 13.59 2.05
C THR A 34 -1.52 13.79 0.57
N LEU A 35 -2.63 14.48 0.27
CA LEU A 35 -3.04 14.84 -1.08
C LEU A 35 -3.16 16.36 -1.15
N THR A 36 -2.38 16.98 -2.03
CA THR A 36 -2.33 18.44 -2.21
C THR A 36 -2.73 18.80 -3.64
N ALA A 37 -3.74 19.66 -3.79
CA ALA A 37 -4.12 20.21 -5.08
C ALA A 37 -3.12 21.30 -5.52
N LEU A 38 -2.55 21.17 -6.71
CA LEU A 38 -1.63 22.15 -7.31
C LEU A 38 -2.33 23.07 -8.33
N GLY A 39 -3.64 22.88 -8.54
CA GLY A 39 -4.46 23.62 -9.51
C GLY A 39 -4.40 23.05 -10.92
N LYS A 40 -5.35 23.44 -11.78
CA LYS A 40 -5.46 23.01 -13.20
C LYS A 40 -5.47 21.48 -13.38
N GLY A 41 -6.18 20.77 -12.52
CA GLY A 41 -6.25 19.30 -12.55
C GLY A 41 -4.98 18.59 -12.05
N LYS A 42 -4.01 19.29 -11.46
CA LYS A 42 -2.79 18.65 -10.94
C LYS A 42 -2.89 18.35 -9.45
N LEU A 43 -2.45 17.15 -9.07
CA LEU A 43 -2.43 16.67 -7.70
C LEU A 43 -1.00 16.25 -7.33
N ARG A 44 -0.64 16.42 -6.06
CA ARG A 44 0.57 15.84 -5.48
C ARG A 44 0.17 14.93 -4.33
N VAL A 45 0.64 13.70 -4.37
CA VAL A 45 0.49 12.72 -3.28
C VAL A 45 1.84 12.52 -2.63
N SER A 46 1.89 12.61 -1.29
CA SER A 46 3.08 12.30 -0.51
C SER A 46 2.76 11.27 0.57
N TRP A 47 3.64 10.31 0.81
CA TRP A 47 3.45 9.25 1.81
C TRP A 47 4.77 8.83 2.43
N ALA A 48 4.71 8.33 3.67
CA ALA A 48 5.87 7.71 4.31
C ALA A 48 5.99 6.25 3.85
N ILE A 49 7.18 5.82 3.46
CA ILE A 49 7.46 4.40 3.20
C ILE A 49 7.62 3.69 4.54
N PRO A 50 6.84 2.62 4.82
CA PRO A 50 6.93 1.94 6.10
C PRO A 50 8.23 1.14 6.21
N THR A 51 8.82 1.14 7.40
CA THR A 51 9.96 0.26 7.73
C THR A 51 9.44 -1.18 7.92
N SER A 52 9.89 -2.10 7.07
CA SER A 52 9.52 -3.53 7.14
C SER A 52 10.73 -4.44 6.98
N CYS A 53 10.59 -5.70 7.42
CA CYS A 53 11.54 -6.77 7.15
C CYS A 53 10.79 -7.97 6.52
N PRO A 54 10.98 -8.26 5.22
CA PRO A 54 11.95 -7.65 4.30
C PRO A 54 11.61 -6.18 3.95
N PRO A 55 12.60 -5.38 3.50
CA PRO A 55 12.37 -3.98 3.11
C PRO A 55 11.32 -3.84 2.01
N VAL A 56 10.60 -2.72 2.01
CA VAL A 56 9.69 -2.37 0.91
C VAL A 56 10.52 -2.07 -0.34
N GLU A 57 10.18 -2.70 -1.46
CA GLU A 57 10.86 -2.48 -2.75
C GLU A 57 10.11 -1.50 -3.65
N ALA A 58 8.78 -1.50 -3.55
CA ALA A 58 7.90 -0.72 -4.42
C ALA A 58 6.61 -0.29 -3.70
N THR A 59 6.07 0.85 -4.11
CA THR A 59 4.78 1.38 -3.63
C THR A 59 3.89 1.74 -4.82
N GLN A 60 2.58 1.64 -4.66
CA GLN A 60 1.60 2.01 -5.67
C GLN A 60 0.63 3.04 -5.08
N VAL A 61 0.24 4.02 -5.90
CA VAL A 61 -0.71 5.06 -5.51
C VAL A 61 -2.07 4.79 -6.18
N GLN A 62 -3.11 4.71 -5.36
CA GLN A 62 -4.50 4.60 -5.78
C GLN A 62 -5.30 5.76 -5.21
N LEU A 63 -6.04 6.46 -6.06
CA LEU A 63 -6.97 7.52 -5.65
C LEU A 63 -8.38 6.95 -5.65
N THR A 64 -9.13 7.24 -4.60
CA THR A 64 -10.55 6.92 -4.50
C THR A 64 -11.32 8.23 -4.36
N ASP A 65 -12.27 8.47 -5.26
CA ASP A 65 -13.24 9.54 -5.06
C ASP A 65 -14.25 9.11 -3.99
N VAL A 66 -14.33 9.88 -2.90
CA VAL A 66 -15.19 9.61 -1.76
C VAL A 66 -16.68 9.76 -2.12
N GLY A 67 -17.02 10.63 -3.08
CA GLY A 67 -18.40 10.88 -3.48
C GLY A 67 -18.98 9.76 -4.35
N THR A 68 -18.18 9.25 -5.30
CA THR A 68 -18.63 8.24 -6.27
C THR A 68 -18.15 6.83 -5.96
N GLY A 69 -17.13 6.67 -5.11
CA GLY A 69 -16.46 5.39 -4.85
C GLY A 69 -15.52 4.93 -5.98
N ASN A 70 -15.37 5.72 -7.04
CA ASN A 70 -14.52 5.41 -8.17
C ASN A 70 -13.04 5.36 -7.77
N LYS A 71 -12.31 4.43 -8.38
CA LYS A 71 -10.89 4.20 -8.09
C LYS A 71 -10.06 4.35 -9.34
N TRP A 72 -8.98 5.10 -9.23
CA TRP A 72 -7.99 5.26 -10.30
C TRP A 72 -6.60 4.97 -9.78
N LEU A 73 -5.78 4.42 -10.66
CA LEU A 73 -4.35 4.18 -10.46
C LEU A 73 -3.56 5.22 -11.27
N VAL A 74 -2.32 5.43 -10.88
CA VAL A 74 -1.41 6.32 -11.61
C VAL A 74 -0.66 5.50 -12.66
N ASP A 75 -0.58 6.02 -13.89
CA ASP A 75 0.25 5.43 -14.96
C ASP A 75 1.66 6.04 -15.00
N GLU A 76 2.47 5.63 -15.99
CA GLU A 76 3.86 6.07 -16.14
C GLU A 76 4.00 7.56 -16.47
N SER A 77 2.95 8.15 -17.06
CA SER A 77 2.89 9.58 -17.40
C SER A 77 2.43 10.44 -16.21
N GLY A 78 1.97 9.81 -15.13
CA GLY A 78 1.33 10.47 -14.00
C GLY A 78 -0.16 10.72 -14.21
N ALA A 79 -0.79 10.13 -15.23
CA ALA A 79 -2.23 10.26 -15.45
C ALA A 79 -3.03 9.27 -14.59
N LEU A 80 -4.31 9.61 -14.35
CA LEU A 80 -5.25 8.73 -13.65
C LEU A 80 -5.95 7.79 -14.63
N VAL A 81 -5.80 6.49 -14.41
CA VAL A 81 -6.35 5.43 -15.27
C VAL A 81 -7.02 4.34 -14.45
N THR A 82 -7.96 3.61 -15.05
CA THR A 82 -8.68 2.52 -14.36
C THR A 82 -7.82 1.26 -14.16
N SER A 83 -6.76 1.08 -14.96
CA SER A 83 -5.91 -0.11 -14.95
C SER A 83 -4.41 0.18 -14.99
N GLY A 84 -3.96 1.27 -14.34
CA GLY A 84 -2.54 1.65 -14.26
C GLY A 84 -1.74 0.70 -13.37
N ARG A 85 -0.46 0.49 -13.69
CA ARG A 85 0.42 -0.39 -12.90
C ARG A 85 1.73 0.27 -12.49
N THR A 86 1.77 1.59 -12.47
CA THR A 86 3.01 2.28 -12.11
C THR A 86 3.32 2.09 -10.64
N THR A 87 4.55 1.65 -10.41
CA THR A 87 5.12 1.48 -9.09
C THR A 87 6.22 2.52 -8.88
N PHE A 88 6.20 3.16 -7.73
CA PHE A 88 7.26 4.05 -7.28
C PHE A 88 8.25 3.23 -6.46
N ALA A 89 9.51 3.19 -6.92
CA ALA A 89 10.57 2.52 -6.19
C ALA A 89 10.70 3.12 -4.78
N ALA A 90 10.72 2.26 -3.77
CA ALA A 90 11.02 2.71 -2.42
C ALA A 90 12.51 3.04 -2.37
N THR A 91 12.87 4.29 -2.05
CA THR A 91 14.28 4.66 -1.89
C THR A 91 14.87 3.82 -0.76
N ARG A 92 15.76 2.90 -1.10
CA ARG A 92 16.43 1.99 -0.17
C ARG A 92 17.33 2.82 0.75
N THR A 93 16.87 3.09 1.96
CA THR A 93 17.75 3.55 3.03
C THR A 93 18.09 2.34 3.88
N GLU A 94 19.23 1.72 3.61
CA GLU A 94 19.80 0.71 4.51
C GLU A 94 20.24 1.40 5.80
N GLY A 95 19.31 1.54 6.75
CA GLY A 95 19.64 1.96 8.11
C GLY A 95 20.20 0.77 8.90
N PHE A 96 21.52 0.57 8.86
CA PHE A 96 22.19 -0.21 9.90
C PHE A 96 22.22 0.65 11.18
N GLY A 97 21.35 0.32 12.14
CA GLY A 97 21.29 0.93 13.47
C GLY A 97 20.22 2.01 13.60
N GLU A 98 19.39 1.86 14.64
CA GLU A 98 18.40 2.74 15.33
C GLU A 98 17.78 4.01 14.70
N TYR A 99 18.12 4.40 13.48
CA TYR A 99 17.56 5.53 12.75
C TYR A 99 17.25 5.09 11.32
N SER A 100 16.13 4.38 11.16
CA SER A 100 15.48 4.25 9.85
C SER A 100 14.93 5.62 9.49
N MET A 101 15.65 6.38 8.66
CA MET A 101 15.08 7.54 7.98
C MET A 101 13.98 6.99 7.07
N ALA A 102 12.71 7.23 7.40
CA ALA A 102 11.62 6.95 6.49
C ALA A 102 11.90 7.75 5.20
N SER A 103 12.08 7.05 4.09
CA SER A 103 12.10 7.72 2.80
C SER A 103 10.66 8.13 2.46
N ASP A 104 10.46 9.38 2.11
CA ASP A 104 9.16 9.87 1.68
C ASP A 104 8.96 9.57 0.19
N GLY A 105 7.85 8.94 -0.15
CA GLY A 105 7.37 8.80 -1.52
C GLY A 105 6.62 10.05 -1.97
N VAL A 106 6.83 10.47 -3.21
CA VAL A 106 6.12 11.59 -3.83
C VAL A 106 5.69 11.21 -5.25
N ALA A 107 4.41 11.40 -5.55
CA ALA A 107 3.86 11.25 -6.90
C ALA A 107 3.19 12.56 -7.33
N ASN A 108 3.57 13.08 -8.51
CA ASN A 108 2.87 14.18 -9.15
C ASN A 108 1.92 13.60 -10.21
N ILE A 109 0.66 13.99 -10.14
CA ILE A 109 -0.43 13.40 -10.91
C ILE A 109 -1.08 14.49 -11.75
N ASP A 110 -1.34 14.18 -13.02
CA ASP A 110 -2.16 14.99 -13.92
C ASP A 110 -3.55 14.35 -14.07
N ALA A 111 -4.56 15.00 -13.49
CA ALA A 111 -5.95 14.54 -13.46
C ALA A 111 -6.84 15.28 -14.47
N LYS A 112 -6.26 15.95 -15.48
CA LYS A 112 -7.02 16.72 -16.48
C LYS A 112 -7.99 15.87 -17.32
N ASP A 113 -7.67 14.59 -17.50
CA ASP A 113 -8.45 13.66 -18.30
C ASP A 113 -8.94 12.48 -17.45
N MET A 114 -9.56 12.77 -16.29
CA MET A 114 -10.12 11.73 -15.44
C MET A 114 -11.20 10.96 -16.25
N PRO A 115 -11.00 9.66 -16.54
CA PRO A 115 -11.97 8.91 -17.33
C PRO A 115 -13.27 8.82 -16.53
N LEU A 116 -14.38 9.18 -17.19
CA LEU A 116 -15.71 9.03 -16.62
C LEU A 116 -15.91 7.57 -16.19
N PRO A 117 -16.54 7.31 -15.03
CA PRO A 117 -16.83 5.94 -14.62
C PRO A 117 -17.61 5.24 -15.72
N ALA A 118 -17.20 4.00 -16.03
CA ALA A 118 -17.98 3.11 -16.87
C ALA A 118 -19.36 2.97 -16.21
N THR A 119 -20.37 3.54 -16.85
CA THR A 119 -21.75 3.44 -16.40
C THR A 119 -22.18 2.01 -16.71
N GLU A 120 -22.21 1.13 -15.71
CA GLU A 120 -22.94 -0.12 -15.83
C GLU A 120 -24.43 0.24 -15.90
N TYR A 121 -25.03 0.01 -17.07
CA TYR A 121 -26.48 0.11 -17.31
C TYR A 121 -27.18 -1.18 -16.89
#